data_AF-A0A804KHM1-F1
#
_entry.id   AF-A0A804KHM1-F1
#
_cell.length_a   1.000
_cell.length_b   1.000
_cell.length_c   1.000
_cell.angle_alpha   90.00
_cell.angle_beta   90.00
_cell.angle_gamma   90.00
#
_symmetry.space_group_name_H-M   'P 1'
#
loop_
_entity.id
_entity.type
_entity.pdbx_description
1 polymer ?
#
loop_
_entity_poly.entity_id
_entity_poly.type
_entity_poly.pdbx_seq_one_letter_code
_entity_poly.pdbx_strand_id
1 'polypeptide(L)'
;MAKSAEEQLCEAAVEGDCAKIGDLLSAGADPTYFDASGMTPLMYAARHGHADSARLLLSAGAPWNALSPSNISAGDLAMEHAHQEAFDVLLNAGIQAELVLGTIARVAERNGEKEGGGLNYLEDRVSFSEDKLMDSESKAVMMEWERPLMEAHARAVCGGGGKVLNVGFGMGLVDEAIQRYGPVEHTIVEAHPEVYERMLRSGWGKKENVKIVFGRWQDVLPQLESYDGVFFDTYGEYYEDLRQFHQHLPRLLKPGGVYSYFNGLCGDNAFFHVVYCQLVALELGNLGYSTQFIPLPVKDCLTEEVWEGVKRKYWQLDTYYLPVCQPLSDSE
;
A
#
# COMPACT_ATOMS: atom_id res chain seq x y z
N MET A 1 -7.25 41.84 -19.41
CA MET A 1 -8.39 40.95 -19.72
C MET A 1 -9.06 40.61 -18.39
N ALA A 2 -10.38 40.40 -18.36
CA ALA A 2 -11.04 39.93 -17.14
C ALA A 2 -10.60 38.49 -16.86
N LYS A 3 -10.34 38.16 -15.60
CA LYS A 3 -9.96 36.79 -15.19
C LYS A 3 -11.14 35.84 -15.38
N SER A 4 -10.89 34.61 -15.79
CA SER A 4 -11.93 33.57 -15.91
C SER A 4 -12.54 33.23 -14.55
N ALA A 5 -13.67 32.52 -14.53
CA ALA A 5 -14.30 32.09 -13.27
C ALA A 5 -13.38 31.14 -12.50
N GLU A 6 -12.64 30.29 -13.21
CA GLU A 6 -11.69 29.33 -12.65
C GLU A 6 -10.43 30.03 -12.11
N GLU A 7 -9.91 31.04 -12.81
CA GLU A 7 -8.81 31.87 -12.30
C GLU A 7 -9.22 32.60 -11.01
N GLN A 8 -10.47 33.10 -10.96
CA GLN A 8 -11.02 33.70 -9.74
C GLN A 8 -11.24 32.68 -8.61
N LEU A 9 -11.54 31.42 -8.95
CA LEU A 9 -11.70 30.33 -7.99
C LEU A 9 -10.36 29.96 -7.34
N CYS A 10 -9.28 29.88 -8.14
CA CYS A 10 -7.92 29.72 -7.61
C CYS A 10 -7.53 30.86 -6.67
N GLU A 11 -7.83 32.11 -7.02
CA GLU A 11 -7.54 33.28 -6.17
C GLU A 11 -8.32 33.24 -4.85
N ALA A 12 -9.61 32.91 -4.90
CA ALA A 12 -10.42 32.75 -3.70
C ALA A 12 -9.89 31.60 -2.82
N ALA A 13 -9.38 30.52 -3.43
CA ALA A 13 -8.75 29.42 -2.70
C ALA A 13 -7.42 29.82 -2.04
N VAL A 14 -6.61 30.69 -2.67
CA VAL A 14 -5.40 31.28 -2.06
C VAL A 14 -5.75 32.16 -0.86
N GLU A 15 -6.81 32.98 -1.00
CA GLU A 15 -7.26 33.92 0.03
C GLU A 15 -8.02 33.24 1.18
N GLY A 16 -8.51 32.02 0.98
CA GLY A 16 -9.37 31.32 1.95
C GLY A 16 -10.82 31.84 1.96
N ASP A 17 -11.23 32.57 0.93
CA ASP A 17 -12.55 33.20 0.84
C ASP A 17 -13.63 32.16 0.48
N CYS A 18 -14.11 31.44 1.50
CA CYS A 18 -15.13 30.41 1.36
C CYS A 18 -16.43 30.94 0.74
N ALA A 19 -16.79 32.21 0.98
CA ALA A 19 -18.00 32.80 0.42
C ALA A 19 -17.86 32.93 -1.10
N LYS A 20 -16.75 33.51 -1.57
CA LYS A 20 -16.47 33.66 -2.99
C LYS A 20 -16.28 32.32 -3.70
N ILE A 21 -15.61 31.35 -3.06
CA ILE A 21 -15.52 29.97 -3.57
C ILE A 21 -16.94 29.40 -3.76
N GLY A 22 -17.82 29.52 -2.75
CA GLY A 22 -19.19 29.02 -2.82
C GLY A 22 -20.01 29.66 -3.95
N ASP A 23 -19.90 30.99 -4.10
CA ASP A 23 -20.58 31.73 -5.18
C ASP A 23 -20.09 31.30 -6.56
N LEU A 24 -18.78 31.15 -6.75
CA LEU A 24 -18.18 30.73 -8.02
C LEU A 24 -18.57 29.30 -8.40
N LEU A 25 -18.52 28.36 -7.44
CA LEU A 25 -18.94 26.98 -7.66
C LEU A 25 -20.44 26.90 -7.99
N SER A 26 -21.27 27.70 -7.30
CA SER A 26 -22.71 27.77 -7.58
C SER A 26 -23.01 28.38 -8.97
N ALA A 27 -22.12 29.25 -9.46
CA ALA A 27 -22.17 29.80 -10.81
C ALA A 27 -21.61 28.84 -11.88
N GLY A 28 -21.15 27.65 -11.49
CA GLY A 28 -20.65 26.62 -12.40
C GLY A 28 -19.15 26.66 -12.69
N ALA A 29 -18.35 27.34 -11.86
CA ALA A 29 -16.89 27.27 -11.97
C ALA A 29 -16.41 25.83 -11.75
N ASP A 30 -15.47 25.37 -12.58
CA ASP A 30 -14.96 24.01 -12.54
C ASP A 30 -13.91 23.83 -11.42
N PRO A 31 -14.19 23.03 -10.36
CA PRO A 31 -13.23 22.79 -9.28
C PRO A 31 -12.06 21.89 -9.70
N THR A 32 -12.11 21.28 -10.89
CA THR A 32 -11.08 20.39 -11.44
C THR A 32 -10.06 21.13 -12.34
N TYR A 33 -10.27 22.44 -12.52
CA TYR A 33 -9.42 23.29 -13.35
C TYR A 33 -7.95 23.29 -12.88
N PHE A 34 -7.04 23.25 -13.86
CA PHE A 34 -5.61 23.48 -13.67
C PHE A 34 -5.23 24.83 -14.27
N ASP A 35 -4.57 25.66 -13.47
CA ASP A 35 -4.07 26.95 -13.93
C ASP A 35 -2.77 26.83 -14.74
N ALA A 36 -2.22 27.97 -15.16
CA ALA A 36 -0.97 28.01 -15.93
C ALA A 36 0.26 27.48 -15.16
N SER A 37 0.18 27.40 -13.82
CA SER A 37 1.21 26.78 -12.97
C SER A 37 1.00 25.28 -12.75
N GLY A 38 -0.09 24.72 -13.28
CA GLY A 38 -0.45 23.32 -13.08
C GLY A 38 -1.02 23.05 -11.70
N MET A 39 -1.63 24.05 -11.06
CA MET A 39 -2.23 23.95 -9.73
C MET A 39 -3.77 24.01 -9.83
N THR A 40 -4.44 23.23 -8.99
CA THR A 40 -5.90 23.28 -8.83
C THR A 40 -6.29 24.23 -7.68
N PRO A 41 -7.56 24.69 -7.63
CA PRO A 41 -8.06 25.41 -6.46
C PRO A 41 -7.84 24.65 -5.15
N LEU A 42 -8.01 23.32 -5.15
CA LEU A 42 -7.82 22.49 -3.95
C LEU A 42 -6.36 22.47 -3.49
N MET A 43 -5.41 22.42 -4.44
CA MET A 43 -3.97 22.54 -4.13
C MET A 43 -3.63 23.89 -3.50
N TYR A 44 -4.22 24.99 -3.99
CA TYR A 44 -4.04 26.31 -3.37
C TYR A 44 -4.62 26.39 -1.96
N ALA A 45 -5.85 25.92 -1.76
CA ALA A 45 -6.46 25.87 -0.43
C ALA A 45 -5.60 25.07 0.55
N ALA A 46 -5.07 23.92 0.12
CA ALA A 46 -4.20 23.07 0.93
C ALA A 46 -2.85 23.73 1.24
N ARG A 47 -2.20 24.31 0.24
CA ARG A 47 -0.91 25.01 0.36
C ARG A 47 -0.95 26.17 1.36
N HIS A 48 -2.09 26.84 1.48
CA HIS A 48 -2.29 27.98 2.39
C HIS A 48 -3.01 27.59 3.69
N GLY A 49 -3.33 26.31 3.89
CA GLY A 49 -3.93 25.79 5.12
C GLY A 49 -5.41 26.11 5.32
N HIS A 50 -6.12 26.46 4.26
CA HIS A 50 -7.54 26.81 4.30
C HIS A 50 -8.42 25.56 4.30
N ALA A 51 -8.52 24.92 5.46
CA ALA A 51 -9.25 23.66 5.62
C ALA A 51 -10.74 23.77 5.23
N ASP A 52 -11.40 24.87 5.54
CA ASP A 52 -12.80 25.11 5.13
C ASP A 52 -12.95 25.24 3.61
N SER A 53 -12.04 25.96 2.95
CA SER A 53 -11.99 26.03 1.48
C SER A 53 -11.76 24.67 0.86
N ALA A 54 -10.87 23.85 1.46
CA ALA A 54 -10.62 22.49 1.00
C ALA A 54 -11.88 21.62 1.14
N ARG A 55 -12.59 21.68 2.29
CA ARG A 55 -13.88 20.98 2.50
C ARG A 55 -14.91 21.37 1.44
N LEU A 56 -15.04 22.66 1.15
CA LEU A 56 -16.00 23.17 0.16
C LEU A 56 -15.67 22.67 -1.25
N LEU A 57 -14.40 22.77 -1.67
CA LEU A 57 -13.94 22.31 -2.98
C LEU A 57 -14.13 20.81 -3.16
N LEU A 58 -13.78 20.00 -2.14
CA LEU A 58 -14.02 18.56 -2.13
C LEU A 58 -15.51 18.23 -2.27
N SER A 59 -16.37 18.93 -1.53
CA SER A 59 -17.83 18.73 -1.61
C SER A 59 -18.42 19.08 -2.98
N ALA A 60 -17.75 19.95 -3.74
CA ALA A 60 -18.10 20.31 -5.10
C ALA A 60 -17.49 19.39 -6.16
N GLY A 61 -16.77 18.33 -5.76
CA GLY A 61 -16.21 17.33 -6.67
C GLY A 61 -14.76 17.60 -7.09
N ALA A 62 -14.03 18.47 -6.40
CA ALA A 62 -12.59 18.59 -6.59
C ALA A 62 -11.90 17.24 -6.29
N PRO A 63 -11.08 16.69 -7.19
CA PRO A 63 -10.38 15.43 -6.96
C PRO A 63 -9.30 15.60 -5.89
N TRP A 64 -9.41 14.84 -4.79
CA TRP A 64 -8.42 14.83 -3.71
C TRP A 64 -7.04 14.31 -4.19
N ASN A 65 -7.04 13.48 -5.24
CA ASN A 65 -5.87 12.81 -5.82
C ASN A 65 -5.36 13.46 -7.11
N ALA A 66 -5.77 14.69 -7.43
CA ALA A 66 -5.15 15.42 -8.54
C ALA A 66 -3.67 15.68 -8.25
N LEU A 67 -2.86 15.58 -9.30
CA LEU A 67 -1.42 15.77 -9.27
C LEU A 67 -1.00 16.91 -10.17
N SER A 68 -0.11 17.76 -9.69
CA SER A 68 0.55 18.76 -10.51
C SER A 68 1.53 18.10 -11.50
N PRO A 69 2.06 18.84 -12.49
CA PRO A 69 3.12 18.33 -13.37
C PRO A 69 4.38 17.82 -12.65
N SER A 70 4.58 18.24 -11.40
CA SER A 70 5.68 17.78 -10.54
C SER A 70 5.29 16.62 -9.62
N ASN A 71 4.15 15.96 -9.88
CA ASN A 71 3.63 14.83 -9.10
C ASN A 71 3.29 15.16 -7.63
N ILE A 72 2.89 16.42 -7.37
CA ILE A 72 2.52 16.91 -6.05
C ILE A 72 1.00 17.01 -5.96
N SER A 73 0.41 16.41 -4.92
CA SER A 73 -1.02 16.49 -4.62
C SER A 73 -1.36 17.66 -3.68
N ALA A 74 -2.65 17.93 -3.47
CA ALA A 74 -3.08 18.87 -2.45
C ALA A 74 -2.61 18.45 -1.04
N GLY A 75 -2.64 17.14 -0.73
CA GLY A 75 -2.21 16.63 0.57
C GLY A 75 -0.71 16.77 0.81
N ASP A 76 0.10 16.61 -0.24
CA ASP A 76 1.55 16.85 -0.17
C ASP A 76 1.84 18.33 0.18
N LEU A 77 1.11 19.28 -0.42
CA LEU A 77 1.25 20.71 -0.14
C LEU A 77 0.83 21.07 1.29
N ALA A 78 -0.26 20.48 1.79
CA ALA A 78 -0.67 20.66 3.18
C ALA A 78 0.40 20.14 4.14
N MET A 79 1.03 18.99 3.83
CA MET A 79 2.12 18.42 4.63
C MET A 79 3.39 19.28 4.58
N GLU A 80 3.84 19.68 3.40
CA GLU A 80 5.06 20.51 3.20
C GLU A 80 5.00 21.82 3.99
N HIS A 81 3.80 22.42 4.06
CA HIS A 81 3.56 23.68 4.76
C HIS A 81 3.04 23.51 6.20
N ALA A 82 3.03 22.28 6.74
CA ALA A 82 2.61 21.95 8.11
C ALA A 82 1.17 22.39 8.46
N HIS A 83 0.26 22.31 7.50
CA HIS A 83 -1.15 22.65 7.65
C HIS A 83 -1.99 21.43 8.05
N GLN A 84 -1.88 21.02 9.32
CA GLN A 84 -2.49 19.80 9.85
C GLN A 84 -4.01 19.69 9.57
N GLU A 85 -4.78 20.76 9.78
CA GLU A 85 -6.24 20.67 9.59
C GLU A 85 -6.63 20.45 8.12
N ALA A 86 -5.93 21.11 7.18
CA ALA A 86 -6.15 20.89 5.76
C ALA A 86 -5.71 19.48 5.35
N PHE A 87 -4.60 18.99 5.91
CA PHE A 87 -4.13 17.62 5.72
C PHE A 87 -5.17 16.59 6.18
N ASP A 88 -5.72 16.76 7.39
CA ASP A 88 -6.73 15.84 7.94
C ASP A 88 -8.00 15.81 7.09
N VAL A 89 -8.44 16.96 6.57
CA VAL A 89 -9.57 17.04 5.64
C VAL A 89 -9.31 16.22 4.38
N LEU A 90 -8.14 16.40 3.77
CA LEU A 90 -7.76 15.71 2.53
C LEU A 90 -7.60 14.20 2.76
N LEU A 91 -6.96 13.81 3.88
CA LEU A 91 -6.77 12.42 4.25
C LEU A 91 -8.11 11.71 4.44
N ASN A 92 -9.02 12.32 5.18
CA ASN A 92 -10.37 11.77 5.39
C ASN A 92 -11.14 11.65 4.08
N ALA A 93 -11.05 12.65 3.19
CA ALA A 93 -11.68 12.60 1.88
C ALA A 93 -11.12 11.47 1.01
N GLY A 94 -9.79 11.26 1.03
CA GLY A 94 -9.14 10.18 0.31
C GLY A 94 -9.59 8.80 0.80
N ILE A 95 -9.58 8.57 2.12
CA ILE A 95 -10.05 7.30 2.72
C ILE A 95 -11.52 7.04 2.36
N GLN A 96 -12.38 8.05 2.49
CA GLN A 96 -13.80 7.92 2.16
C GLN A 96 -14.02 7.57 0.69
N ALA A 97 -13.31 8.23 -0.22
CA ALA A 97 -13.39 7.96 -1.65
C ALA A 97 -12.97 6.51 -1.96
N GLU A 98 -11.84 6.05 -1.43
CA GLU A 98 -11.34 4.68 -1.65
C GLU A 98 -12.29 3.60 -1.09
N LEU A 99 -12.89 3.82 0.09
CA LEU A 99 -13.89 2.91 0.65
C LEU A 99 -15.12 2.77 -0.26
N VAL A 100 -15.61 3.88 -0.81
CA VAL A 100 -16.76 3.90 -1.73
C VAL A 100 -16.40 3.24 -3.05
N LEU A 101 -15.28 3.61 -3.66
CA LEU A 101 -14.82 3.05 -4.94
C LEU A 101 -14.57 1.56 -4.83
N GLY A 102 -13.90 1.10 -3.76
CA GLY A 102 -13.73 -0.32 -3.48
C GLY A 102 -15.07 -1.03 -3.37
N THR A 103 -16.07 -0.43 -2.71
CA THR A 103 -17.41 -1.04 -2.59
C THR A 103 -18.09 -1.21 -3.94
N ILE A 104 -18.00 -0.20 -4.81
CA ILE A 104 -18.55 -0.26 -6.17
C ILE A 104 -17.84 -1.34 -6.99
N ALA A 105 -16.51 -1.38 -6.95
CA ALA A 105 -15.70 -2.36 -7.67
C ALA A 105 -16.09 -3.81 -7.29
N ARG A 106 -16.30 -4.07 -6.00
CA ARG A 106 -16.74 -5.37 -5.48
C ARG A 106 -18.13 -5.78 -5.94
N VAL A 107 -19.06 -4.82 -6.03
CA VAL A 107 -20.41 -5.09 -6.56
C VAL A 107 -20.35 -5.46 -8.04
N ALA A 108 -19.54 -4.74 -8.82
CA ALA A 108 -19.33 -5.03 -10.24
C ALA A 108 -18.70 -6.43 -10.45
N GLU A 109 -17.69 -6.79 -9.65
CA GLU A 109 -17.07 -8.12 -9.69
C GLU A 109 -18.07 -9.24 -9.41
N ARG A 110 -18.91 -9.10 -8.37
CA ARG A 110 -19.95 -10.08 -8.04
C ARG A 110 -20.98 -10.23 -9.17
N ASN A 111 -21.23 -9.16 -9.91
CA ASN A 111 -22.15 -9.17 -11.05
C ASN A 111 -21.51 -9.70 -12.33
N GLY A 112 -20.21 -10.08 -12.30
CA GLY A 112 -19.48 -10.61 -13.45
C GLY A 112 -19.10 -9.56 -14.49
N GLU A 113 -19.02 -8.28 -14.10
CA GLU A 113 -18.82 -7.15 -15.02
C GLU A 113 -17.34 -6.77 -15.25
N LYS A 114 -16.37 -7.60 -14.81
CA LYS A 114 -14.94 -7.37 -15.11
C LYS A 114 -14.41 -8.28 -16.22
N GLU A 115 -13.83 -7.66 -17.24
CA GLU A 115 -12.88 -8.29 -18.15
C GLU A 115 -11.55 -8.51 -17.39
N GLY A 116 -11.14 -9.77 -17.27
CA GLY A 116 -9.86 -10.17 -16.66
C GLY A 116 -8.69 -9.73 -17.52
N GLY A 117 -8.22 -8.50 -17.30
CA GLY A 117 -7.08 -7.89 -17.99
C GLY A 117 -5.81 -7.95 -17.15
N GLY A 118 -5.23 -9.13 -17.01
CA GLY A 118 -3.89 -9.31 -16.46
C GLY A 118 -3.29 -10.60 -17.02
N LEU A 119 -2.14 -10.49 -17.68
CA LEU A 119 -1.31 -11.66 -18.00
C LEU A 119 -1.12 -12.45 -16.71
N ASN A 120 -1.34 -13.77 -16.77
CA ASN A 120 -1.28 -14.63 -15.61
C ASN A 120 0.19 -14.73 -15.18
N TYR A 121 0.60 -13.97 -14.16
CA TYR A 121 1.96 -14.00 -13.60
C TYR A 121 2.46 -15.44 -13.36
N LEU A 122 1.55 -16.38 -13.04
CA LEU A 122 1.88 -17.79 -12.80
C LEU A 122 2.24 -18.58 -14.07
N GLU A 123 1.90 -18.05 -15.25
CA GLU A 123 2.27 -18.59 -16.57
C GLU A 123 3.46 -17.85 -17.18
N ASP A 124 3.83 -16.69 -16.64
CA ASP A 124 4.97 -15.92 -17.09
C ASP A 124 6.29 -16.56 -16.65
N ARG A 125 7.35 -16.28 -17.41
CA ARG A 125 8.71 -16.63 -17.00
C ARG A 125 9.25 -15.57 -16.08
N VAL A 126 10.07 -15.99 -15.13
CA VAL A 126 10.82 -15.08 -14.27
C VAL A 126 12.31 -15.17 -14.53
N SER A 127 13.00 -14.06 -14.28
CA SER A 127 14.46 -13.98 -14.33
C SER A 127 15.01 -13.69 -12.94
N PHE A 128 16.11 -14.36 -12.60
CA PHE A 128 16.79 -14.17 -11.33
C PHE A 128 18.21 -13.66 -11.58
N SER A 129 18.59 -12.62 -10.86
CA SER A 129 19.98 -12.21 -10.64
C SER A 129 20.35 -12.40 -9.17
N GLU A 130 21.53 -11.91 -8.78
CA GLU A 130 21.93 -11.84 -7.36
C GLU A 130 21.03 -10.88 -6.58
N ASP A 131 20.61 -9.80 -7.23
CA ASP A 131 19.96 -8.64 -6.61
C ASP A 131 18.46 -8.51 -6.92
N LYS A 132 17.93 -9.26 -7.90
CA LYS A 132 16.55 -9.08 -8.40
C LYS A 132 15.89 -10.40 -8.80
N LEU A 133 14.58 -10.45 -8.59
CA LEU A 133 13.64 -11.31 -9.26
C LEU A 133 12.72 -10.43 -10.12
N MET A 134 12.61 -10.72 -11.41
CA MET A 134 11.80 -9.92 -12.34
C MET A 134 10.91 -10.80 -13.21
N ASP A 135 9.77 -10.26 -13.62
CA ASP A 135 8.90 -10.88 -14.61
C ASP A 135 9.43 -10.71 -16.05
N SER A 136 8.69 -11.26 -17.02
CA SER A 136 9.02 -11.24 -18.44
C SER A 136 9.00 -9.82 -19.05
N GLU A 137 8.39 -8.84 -18.37
CA GLU A 137 8.36 -7.43 -18.77
C GLU A 137 9.39 -6.56 -18.04
N SER A 138 10.33 -7.17 -17.32
CA SER A 138 11.31 -6.46 -16.48
C SER A 138 10.67 -5.61 -15.38
N LYS A 139 9.48 -5.98 -14.89
CA LYS A 139 8.96 -5.43 -13.63
C LYS A 139 9.59 -6.20 -12.48
N ALA A 140 9.99 -5.47 -11.46
CA ALA A 140 10.57 -6.05 -10.25
C ALA A 140 9.49 -6.79 -9.46
N VAL A 141 9.73 -8.06 -9.19
CA VAL A 141 8.90 -8.93 -8.35
C VAL A 141 9.40 -8.90 -6.91
N MET A 142 10.72 -8.96 -6.73
CA MET A 142 11.39 -8.86 -5.43
C MET A 142 12.81 -8.33 -5.64
N MET A 143 13.32 -7.49 -4.73
CA MET A 143 14.66 -6.91 -4.86
C MET A 143 15.46 -6.90 -3.56
N GLU A 144 16.78 -7.01 -3.70
CA GLU A 144 17.73 -7.10 -2.58
C GLU A 144 17.78 -5.86 -1.69
N TRP A 145 17.47 -4.66 -2.21
CA TRP A 145 17.40 -3.44 -1.40
C TRP A 145 16.36 -3.53 -0.26
N GLU A 146 15.37 -4.43 -0.40
CA GLU A 146 14.33 -4.67 0.59
C GLU A 146 14.80 -5.51 1.77
N ARG A 147 16.00 -6.11 1.72
CA ARG A 147 16.53 -6.95 2.81
C ARG A 147 16.38 -6.35 4.22
N PRO A 148 16.78 -5.10 4.50
CA PRO A 148 16.57 -4.50 5.82
C PRO A 148 15.09 -4.43 6.24
N LEU A 149 14.18 -4.26 5.27
CA LEU A 149 12.73 -4.27 5.51
C LEU A 149 12.27 -5.69 5.87
N MET A 150 12.69 -6.68 5.09
CA MET A 150 12.38 -8.09 5.32
C MET A 150 12.91 -8.59 6.67
N GLU A 151 14.09 -8.13 7.10
CA GLU A 151 14.63 -8.43 8.43
C GLU A 151 13.80 -7.77 9.55
N ALA A 152 13.29 -6.56 9.34
CA ALA A 152 12.39 -5.89 10.28
C ALA A 152 11.01 -6.58 10.37
N HIS A 153 10.47 -7.02 9.23
CA HIS A 153 9.25 -7.84 9.17
C HIS A 153 9.42 -9.16 9.92
N ALA A 154 10.48 -9.91 9.62
CA ALA A 154 10.81 -11.16 10.31
C ALA A 154 10.93 -10.95 11.83
N ARG A 155 11.60 -9.86 12.27
CA ARG A 155 11.69 -9.52 13.69
C ARG A 155 10.32 -9.32 14.34
N ALA A 156 9.39 -8.65 13.65
CA ALA A 156 8.04 -8.41 14.17
C ALA A 156 7.26 -9.73 14.29
N VAL A 157 7.18 -10.52 13.21
CA VAL A 157 6.35 -11.74 13.17
C VAL A 157 6.93 -12.89 14.00
N CYS A 158 8.24 -12.92 14.24
CA CYS A 158 8.87 -13.92 15.09
C CYS A 158 8.87 -13.57 16.59
N GLY A 159 8.36 -12.40 16.99
CA GLY A 159 8.45 -11.91 18.37
C GLY A 159 7.85 -12.83 19.44
N GLY A 160 6.78 -13.58 19.09
CA GLY A 160 6.13 -14.56 19.98
C GLY A 160 6.76 -15.96 19.98
N GLY A 161 7.74 -16.22 19.10
CA GLY A 161 8.19 -17.58 18.80
C GLY A 161 7.09 -18.41 18.12
N GLY A 162 7.19 -19.74 18.18
CA GLY A 162 6.12 -20.62 17.70
C GLY A 162 6.10 -20.83 16.19
N LYS A 163 4.89 -20.91 15.61
CA LYS A 163 4.67 -21.17 14.18
C LYS A 163 4.59 -19.86 13.40
N VAL A 164 5.32 -19.74 12.31
CA VAL A 164 5.32 -18.56 11.44
C VAL A 164 4.86 -18.96 10.04
N LEU A 165 3.95 -18.18 9.46
CA LEU A 165 3.52 -18.29 8.08
C LEU A 165 4.14 -17.15 7.26
N ASN A 166 4.74 -17.49 6.11
CA ASN A 166 5.02 -16.56 5.03
C ASN A 166 4.13 -16.89 3.82
N VAL A 167 3.54 -15.88 3.20
CA VAL A 167 2.79 -15.98 1.95
C VAL A 167 3.48 -15.16 0.86
N GLY A 168 4.11 -15.87 -0.08
CA GLY A 168 4.98 -15.31 -1.11
C GLY A 168 6.46 -15.47 -0.73
N PHE A 169 7.19 -16.34 -1.44
CA PHE A 169 8.60 -16.59 -1.14
C PHE A 169 9.51 -15.58 -1.84
N GLY A 170 9.23 -15.26 -3.11
CA GLY A 170 10.05 -14.36 -3.92
C GLY A 170 11.51 -14.81 -4.00
N MET A 171 12.43 -14.03 -3.43
CA MET A 171 13.85 -14.37 -3.34
C MET A 171 14.24 -15.09 -2.03
N GLY A 172 13.29 -15.26 -1.09
CA GLY A 172 13.53 -15.89 0.21
C GLY A 172 14.15 -14.97 1.27
N LEU A 173 14.16 -13.65 1.04
CA LEU A 173 14.82 -12.69 1.93
C LEU A 173 14.23 -12.69 3.35
N VAL A 174 12.89 -12.62 3.44
CA VAL A 174 12.18 -12.70 4.71
C VAL A 174 12.30 -14.08 5.32
N ASP A 175 12.26 -15.14 4.51
CA ASP A 175 12.35 -16.51 4.97
C ASP A 175 13.72 -16.81 5.60
N GLU A 176 14.81 -16.33 4.98
CA GLU A 176 16.16 -16.39 5.55
C GLU A 176 16.20 -15.69 6.91
N ALA A 177 15.59 -14.51 7.02
CA ALA A 177 15.53 -13.75 8.26
C ALA A 177 14.70 -14.48 9.33
N ILE A 178 13.52 -15.00 9.00
CA ILE A 178 12.66 -15.80 9.89
C ILE A 178 13.41 -17.01 10.43
N GLN A 179 14.14 -17.74 9.57
CA GLN A 179 14.90 -18.93 9.97
C GLN A 179 16.01 -18.63 10.99
N ARG A 180 16.54 -17.40 11.04
CA ARG A 180 17.53 -16.99 12.06
C ARG A 180 16.92 -16.91 13.47
N TYR A 181 15.60 -16.73 13.58
CA TYR A 181 14.88 -16.74 14.87
C TYR A 181 14.49 -18.15 15.33
N GLY A 182 14.65 -19.18 14.49
CA GLY A 182 14.38 -20.57 14.85
C GLY A 182 12.92 -20.85 15.26
N PRO A 183 11.91 -20.54 14.43
CA PRO A 183 10.52 -20.87 14.73
C PRO A 183 10.33 -22.39 14.87
N VAL A 184 9.31 -22.78 15.62
CA VAL A 184 8.90 -24.19 15.79
C VAL A 184 8.51 -24.78 14.44
N GLU A 185 7.80 -24.01 13.62
CA GLU A 185 7.42 -24.37 12.26
C GLU A 185 7.41 -23.10 11.41
N HIS A 186 7.95 -23.19 10.20
CA HIS A 186 7.92 -22.13 9.22
C HIS A 186 7.17 -22.63 7.99
N THR A 187 5.92 -22.21 7.86
CA THR A 187 5.09 -22.52 6.68
C THR A 187 5.31 -21.45 5.61
N ILE A 188 5.62 -21.85 4.39
CA ILE A 188 5.82 -20.94 3.25
C ILE A 188 4.84 -21.30 2.14
N VAL A 189 4.00 -20.36 1.73
CA VAL A 189 3.14 -20.49 0.55
C VAL A 189 3.83 -19.87 -0.66
N GLU A 190 3.98 -20.62 -1.75
CA GLU A 190 4.55 -20.13 -3.00
C GLU A 190 3.73 -20.62 -4.20
N ALA A 191 3.34 -19.69 -5.08
CA ALA A 191 2.43 -19.96 -6.18
C ALA A 191 3.15 -20.11 -7.53
N HIS A 192 4.26 -19.41 -7.74
CA HIS A 192 4.96 -19.36 -9.01
C HIS A 192 5.83 -20.62 -9.21
N PRO A 193 5.59 -21.42 -10.27
CA PRO A 193 6.29 -22.69 -10.48
C PRO A 193 7.83 -22.58 -10.50
N GLU A 194 8.38 -21.59 -11.21
CA GLU A 194 9.85 -21.41 -11.30
C GLU A 194 10.48 -20.96 -9.97
N VAL A 195 9.76 -20.19 -9.15
CA VAL A 195 10.21 -19.78 -7.80
C VAL A 195 10.21 -21.00 -6.89
N TYR A 196 9.12 -21.77 -6.89
CA TYR A 196 9.01 -23.03 -6.14
C TYR A 196 10.11 -24.03 -6.51
N GLU A 197 10.39 -24.23 -7.81
CA GLU A 197 11.50 -25.09 -8.24
C GLU A 197 12.85 -24.59 -7.71
N ARG A 198 13.09 -23.28 -7.74
CA ARG A 198 14.31 -22.68 -7.18
C ARG A 198 14.41 -22.91 -5.67
N MET A 199 13.32 -22.75 -4.92
CA MET A 199 13.28 -23.05 -3.48
C MET A 199 13.76 -24.47 -3.19
N LEU A 200 13.23 -25.45 -3.92
CA LEU A 200 13.60 -26.86 -3.76
C LEU A 200 15.07 -27.12 -4.09
N ARG A 201 15.57 -26.53 -5.18
CA ARG A 201 16.99 -26.64 -5.59
C ARG A 201 17.94 -26.02 -4.55
N SER A 202 17.54 -24.91 -3.94
CA SER A 202 18.26 -24.24 -2.85
C SER A 202 18.14 -24.96 -1.50
N GLY A 203 17.42 -26.08 -1.43
CA GLY A 203 17.36 -26.93 -0.25
C GLY A 203 16.32 -26.54 0.79
N TRP A 204 15.40 -25.60 0.48
CA TRP A 204 14.34 -25.19 1.40
C TRP A 204 13.45 -26.36 1.84
N GLY A 205 13.12 -27.26 0.91
CA GLY A 205 12.34 -28.46 1.22
C GLY A 205 13.06 -29.52 2.06
N LYS A 206 14.34 -29.30 2.42
CA LYS A 206 15.14 -30.20 3.27
C LYS A 206 15.31 -29.66 4.70
N LYS A 207 14.87 -28.43 4.99
CA LYS A 207 14.96 -27.84 6.32
C LYS A 207 13.91 -28.50 7.23
N GLU A 208 14.33 -28.98 8.40
CA GLU A 208 13.50 -29.83 9.27
C GLU A 208 12.21 -29.15 9.75
N ASN A 209 12.26 -27.83 10.01
CA ASN A 209 11.12 -27.06 10.51
C ASN A 209 10.40 -26.26 9.41
N VAL A 210 10.69 -26.49 8.12
CA VAL A 210 10.05 -25.77 7.01
C VAL A 210 8.99 -26.64 6.33
N LYS A 211 7.79 -26.09 6.17
CA LYS A 211 6.68 -26.69 5.41
C LYS A 211 6.38 -25.81 4.19
N ILE A 212 6.64 -26.31 2.99
CA ILE A 212 6.31 -25.58 1.76
C ILE A 212 4.92 -26.03 1.27
N VAL A 213 4.05 -25.07 0.98
CA VAL A 213 2.72 -25.28 0.43
C VAL A 213 2.67 -24.62 -0.95
N PHE A 214 2.69 -25.45 -2.00
CA PHE A 214 2.68 -24.97 -3.38
C PHE A 214 1.26 -24.65 -3.85
N GLY A 215 1.08 -23.44 -4.39
CA GLY A 215 -0.17 -22.97 -4.97
C GLY A 215 -0.50 -21.54 -4.56
N ARG A 216 -1.53 -20.97 -5.20
CA ARG A 216 -2.07 -19.67 -4.81
C ARG A 216 -2.62 -19.75 -3.39
N TRP A 217 -2.42 -18.70 -2.58
CA TRP A 217 -2.88 -18.69 -1.19
C TRP A 217 -4.40 -18.94 -1.11
N GLN A 218 -5.18 -18.40 -2.04
CA GLN A 218 -6.62 -18.60 -2.15
C GLN A 218 -7.00 -20.08 -2.23
N ASP A 219 -6.24 -20.87 -3.00
CA ASP A 219 -6.51 -22.29 -3.22
C ASP A 219 -5.99 -23.15 -2.06
N VAL A 220 -4.93 -22.71 -1.39
CA VAL A 220 -4.27 -23.48 -0.33
C VAL A 220 -4.71 -23.12 1.09
N LEU A 221 -5.53 -22.07 1.27
CA LEU A 221 -6.11 -21.66 2.56
C LEU A 221 -6.65 -22.82 3.41
N PRO A 222 -7.37 -23.84 2.86
CA PRO A 222 -7.84 -24.98 3.66
C PRO A 222 -6.71 -25.79 4.33
N GLN A 223 -5.49 -25.75 3.78
CA GLN A 223 -4.30 -26.46 4.28
C GLN A 223 -3.55 -25.68 5.37
N LEU A 224 -3.88 -24.38 5.53
CA LEU A 224 -3.22 -23.50 6.48
C LEU A 224 -3.85 -23.61 7.88
N GLU A 225 -2.97 -23.50 8.87
CA GLU A 225 -3.28 -23.59 10.30
C GLU A 225 -3.38 -22.18 10.91
N SER A 226 -3.34 -22.08 12.24
CA SER A 226 -3.17 -20.81 12.94
C SER A 226 -1.70 -20.63 13.37
N TYR A 227 -1.20 -19.41 13.25
CA TYR A 227 0.20 -19.06 13.41
C TYR A 227 0.38 -17.99 14.48
N ASP A 228 1.55 -18.01 15.13
CA ASP A 228 1.98 -17.00 16.09
C ASP A 228 2.52 -15.74 15.35
N GLY A 229 3.01 -15.92 14.12
CA GLY A 229 3.40 -14.86 13.20
C GLY A 229 2.90 -15.10 11.79
N VAL A 230 2.41 -14.05 11.11
CA VAL A 230 2.02 -14.12 9.70
C VAL A 230 2.67 -12.96 8.95
N PHE A 231 3.39 -13.27 7.88
CA PHE A 231 3.90 -12.30 6.91
C PHE A 231 3.25 -12.53 5.54
N PHE A 232 2.90 -11.44 4.85
CA PHE A 232 2.23 -11.48 3.55
C PHE A 232 2.92 -10.52 2.57
N ASP A 233 3.49 -11.06 1.50
CA ASP A 233 4.23 -10.32 0.49
C ASP A 233 4.17 -11.05 -0.86
N THR A 234 3.12 -10.76 -1.61
CA THR A 234 2.77 -11.41 -2.87
C THR A 234 2.95 -10.44 -4.04
N TYR A 235 3.32 -10.97 -5.20
CA TYR A 235 3.47 -10.16 -6.42
C TYR A 235 2.21 -10.17 -7.28
N GLY A 236 1.96 -9.03 -7.95
CA GLY A 236 0.84 -8.88 -8.89
C GLY A 236 -0.52 -8.74 -8.20
N GLU A 237 -0.52 -8.61 -6.87
CA GLU A 237 -1.71 -8.46 -6.05
C GLU A 237 -2.05 -6.99 -5.84
N TYR A 238 -3.32 -6.66 -6.09
CA TYR A 238 -3.84 -5.32 -5.90
C TYR A 238 -4.33 -5.16 -4.46
N TYR A 239 -4.72 -3.94 -4.11
CA TYR A 239 -5.30 -3.65 -2.79
C TYR A 239 -6.41 -4.64 -2.37
N GLU A 240 -7.26 -5.08 -3.30
CA GLU A 240 -8.35 -6.02 -3.00
C GLU A 240 -7.86 -7.42 -2.61
N ASP A 241 -6.72 -7.88 -3.13
CA ASP A 241 -6.14 -9.18 -2.75
C ASP A 241 -5.62 -9.13 -1.30
N LEU A 242 -4.90 -8.06 -0.94
CA LEU A 242 -4.45 -7.81 0.44
C LEU A 242 -5.66 -7.75 1.40
N ARG A 243 -6.70 -7.00 1.02
CA ARG A 243 -7.95 -6.91 1.80
C ARG A 243 -8.64 -8.27 1.91
N GLN A 244 -8.68 -9.07 0.84
CA GLN A 244 -9.26 -10.41 0.86
C GLN A 244 -8.49 -11.31 1.81
N PHE A 245 -7.16 -11.27 1.78
CA PHE A 245 -6.32 -12.00 2.72
C PHE A 245 -6.60 -11.60 4.17
N HIS A 246 -6.76 -10.30 4.46
CA HIS A 246 -7.08 -9.81 5.81
C HIS A 246 -8.34 -10.46 6.39
N GLN A 247 -9.36 -10.79 5.57
CA GLN A 247 -10.58 -11.47 6.03
C GLN A 247 -10.31 -12.86 6.63
N HIS A 248 -9.15 -13.45 6.33
CA HIS A 248 -8.75 -14.76 6.84
C HIS A 248 -7.88 -14.68 8.11
N LEU A 249 -7.41 -13.49 8.51
CA LEU A 249 -6.60 -13.31 9.72
C LEU A 249 -7.26 -13.86 10.99
N PRO A 250 -8.58 -13.71 11.24
CA PRO A 250 -9.22 -14.31 12.43
C PRO A 250 -9.05 -15.83 12.55
N ARG A 251 -8.84 -16.53 11.42
CA ARG A 251 -8.51 -17.97 11.40
C ARG A 251 -6.99 -18.20 11.46
N LEU A 252 -6.23 -17.40 10.73
CA LEU A 252 -4.79 -17.63 10.50
C LEU A 252 -3.90 -17.13 11.64
N LEU A 253 -4.32 -16.12 12.40
CA LEU A 253 -3.52 -15.54 13.47
C LEU A 253 -4.04 -15.98 14.84
N LYS A 254 -3.17 -16.51 15.67
CA LYS A 254 -3.51 -16.87 17.06
C LYS A 254 -3.73 -15.61 17.92
N PRO A 255 -4.47 -15.72 19.03
CA PRO A 255 -4.49 -14.67 20.05
C PRO A 255 -3.06 -14.29 20.48
N GLY A 256 -2.75 -12.99 20.49
CA GLY A 256 -1.42 -12.47 20.79
C GLY A 256 -0.38 -12.60 19.67
N GLY A 257 -0.76 -13.18 18.51
CA GLY A 257 0.10 -13.27 17.35
C GLY A 257 0.34 -11.92 16.67
N VAL A 258 1.35 -11.86 15.81
CA VAL A 258 1.72 -10.65 15.05
C VAL A 258 1.53 -10.89 13.55
N TYR A 259 0.79 -9.99 12.91
CA TYR A 259 0.66 -9.93 11.46
C TYR A 259 1.45 -8.74 10.90
N SER A 260 2.11 -8.96 9.76
CA SER A 260 2.81 -7.93 9.02
C SER A 260 2.72 -8.22 7.52
N TYR A 261 2.88 -7.20 6.68
CA TYR A 261 2.79 -7.35 5.23
C TYR A 261 3.69 -6.33 4.53
N PHE A 262 4.09 -6.60 3.29
CA PHE A 262 4.81 -5.60 2.50
C PHE A 262 3.90 -4.42 2.14
N ASN A 263 4.22 -3.24 2.69
CA ASN A 263 3.42 -2.04 2.58
C ASN A 263 3.85 -1.20 1.37
N GLY A 264 3.67 -1.75 0.17
CA GLY A 264 4.16 -1.17 -1.09
C GLY A 264 3.22 -0.18 -1.80
N LEU A 265 1.98 0.00 -1.32
CA LEU A 265 0.95 0.77 -2.02
C LEU A 265 1.33 2.26 -2.13
N CYS A 266 1.24 2.82 -3.34
CA CYS A 266 1.57 4.22 -3.62
C CYS A 266 3.00 4.62 -3.21
N GLY A 267 3.98 3.72 -3.36
CA GLY A 267 5.39 3.98 -3.04
C GLY A 267 6.06 5.12 -3.83
N ASP A 268 5.34 5.83 -4.70
CA ASP A 268 5.79 6.99 -5.47
C ASP A 268 5.12 8.33 -5.07
N ASN A 269 4.14 8.32 -4.15
CA ASN A 269 3.53 9.54 -3.61
C ASN A 269 3.28 9.41 -2.10
N ALA A 270 3.87 10.31 -1.31
CA ALA A 270 3.87 10.22 0.15
C ALA A 270 2.46 10.37 0.74
N PHE A 271 1.68 11.34 0.27
CA PHE A 271 0.32 11.53 0.76
C PHE A 271 -0.59 10.35 0.43
N PHE A 272 -0.54 9.82 -0.79
CA PHE A 272 -1.35 8.66 -1.20
C PHE A 272 -0.96 7.41 -0.41
N HIS A 273 0.33 7.22 -0.15
CA HIS A 273 0.81 6.14 0.71
C HIS A 273 0.19 6.22 2.12
N VAL A 274 0.13 7.42 2.71
CA VAL A 274 -0.52 7.63 4.02
C VAL A 274 -2.02 7.35 3.96
N VAL A 275 -2.73 7.75 2.89
CA VAL A 275 -4.15 7.42 2.69
C VAL A 275 -4.36 5.90 2.75
N TYR A 276 -3.55 5.13 2.01
CA TYR A 276 -3.65 3.67 2.01
C TYR A 276 -3.24 3.03 3.35
N CYS A 277 -2.25 3.59 4.06
CA CYS A 277 -1.90 3.14 5.41
C CYS A 277 -3.10 3.26 6.37
N GLN A 278 -3.78 4.41 6.35
CA GLN A 278 -4.94 4.65 7.22
C GLN A 278 -6.17 3.83 6.80
N LEU A 279 -6.37 3.66 5.49
CA LEU A 279 -7.42 2.81 4.95
C LEU A 279 -7.26 1.36 5.42
N VAL A 280 -6.05 0.78 5.26
CA VAL A 280 -5.76 -0.58 5.70
C VAL A 280 -5.90 -0.73 7.21
N ALA A 281 -5.39 0.23 7.99
CA ALA A 281 -5.52 0.21 9.45
C ALA A 281 -6.98 0.27 9.91
N LEU A 282 -7.83 1.06 9.24
CA LEU A 282 -9.26 1.14 9.51
C LEU A 282 -9.97 -0.20 9.23
N GLU A 283 -9.66 -0.84 8.09
CA GLU A 283 -10.26 -2.13 7.74
C GLU A 283 -9.80 -3.26 8.66
N LEU A 284 -8.51 -3.29 9.03
CA LEU A 284 -7.99 -4.20 10.05
C LEU A 284 -8.61 -3.94 11.43
N GLY A 285 -8.84 -2.66 11.77
CA GLY A 285 -9.59 -2.25 12.97
C GLY A 285 -10.99 -2.85 13.04
N ASN A 286 -11.71 -2.85 11.91
CA ASN A 286 -13.04 -3.48 11.81
C ASN A 286 -12.99 -5.01 11.96
N LEU A 287 -11.83 -5.63 11.75
CA LEU A 287 -11.60 -7.06 11.99
C LEU A 287 -11.08 -7.34 13.41
N GLY A 288 -10.94 -6.32 14.26
CA GLY A 288 -10.47 -6.46 15.63
C GLY A 288 -8.95 -6.41 15.80
N TYR A 289 -8.23 -5.69 14.92
CA TYR A 289 -6.77 -5.56 14.99
C TYR A 289 -6.35 -4.10 15.17
N SER A 290 -5.33 -3.85 16.00
CA SER A 290 -4.60 -2.59 15.98
C SER A 290 -3.46 -2.67 14.96
N THR A 291 -3.18 -1.57 14.25
CA THR A 291 -2.06 -1.45 13.32
C THR A 291 -1.14 -0.32 13.75
N GLN A 292 0.15 -0.61 13.90
CA GLN A 292 1.20 0.39 14.10
C GLN A 292 2.08 0.45 12.85
N PHE A 293 2.45 1.66 12.44
CA PHE A 293 3.35 1.90 11.32
C PHE A 293 4.70 2.40 11.85
N ILE A 294 5.72 1.55 11.81
CA ILE A 294 7.06 1.88 12.31
C ILE A 294 7.88 2.47 11.15
N PRO A 295 8.35 3.73 11.22
CA PRO A 295 9.11 4.35 10.14
C PRO A 295 10.52 3.75 10.06
N LEU A 296 10.89 3.32 8.85
CA LEU A 296 12.21 2.80 8.49
C LEU A 296 12.79 3.68 7.37
N PRO A 297 13.84 4.47 7.63
CA PRO A 297 14.51 5.22 6.58
C PRO A 297 15.12 4.27 5.55
N VAL A 298 14.83 4.51 4.27
CA VAL A 298 15.30 3.68 3.15
C VAL A 298 16.05 4.48 2.09
N LYS A 299 16.10 5.80 2.20
CA LYS A 299 16.76 6.69 1.23
C LYS A 299 18.15 6.22 0.78
N ASP A 300 18.98 5.80 1.74
CA ASP A 300 20.35 5.37 1.48
C ASP A 300 20.44 4.01 0.75
N CYS A 301 19.34 3.26 0.69
CA CYS A 301 19.21 1.98 0.00
C CYS A 301 18.67 2.11 -1.43
N LEU A 302 18.26 3.32 -1.86
CA LEU A 302 17.52 3.54 -3.11
C LEU A 302 18.36 4.29 -4.16
N THR A 303 19.61 3.89 -4.36
CA THR A 303 20.48 4.49 -5.37
C THR A 303 19.98 4.21 -6.80
N GLU A 304 20.42 4.99 -7.79
CA GLU A 304 19.98 4.79 -9.18
C GLU A 304 20.36 3.42 -9.75
N GLU A 305 21.49 2.86 -9.29
CA GLU A 305 21.97 1.53 -9.71
C GLU A 305 21.00 0.40 -9.32
N VAL A 306 20.28 0.55 -8.20
CA VAL A 306 19.26 -0.41 -7.77
C VAL A 306 18.19 -0.58 -8.84
N TRP A 307 17.87 0.48 -9.59
CA TRP A 307 16.81 0.47 -10.58
C TRP A 307 17.28 0.09 -12.00
N GLU A 308 18.56 -0.19 -12.20
CA GLU A 308 19.09 -0.54 -13.52
C GLU A 308 18.40 -1.79 -14.09
N GLY A 309 17.85 -1.69 -15.30
CA GLY A 309 17.11 -2.78 -15.94
C GLY A 309 15.68 -2.99 -15.44
N VAL A 310 15.23 -2.25 -14.41
CA VAL A 310 13.84 -2.30 -13.93
C VAL A 310 12.99 -1.32 -14.74
N LYS A 311 11.86 -1.80 -15.28
CA LYS A 311 10.98 -1.02 -16.18
C LYS A 311 10.37 0.22 -15.51
N ARG A 312 10.01 0.13 -14.22
CA ARG A 312 9.45 1.24 -13.43
C ARG A 312 9.87 1.09 -11.97
N LYS A 313 10.31 2.20 -11.36
CA LYS A 313 10.50 2.27 -9.90
C LYS A 313 9.15 2.13 -9.20
N TYR A 314 8.99 1.11 -8.37
CA TYR A 314 7.78 0.94 -7.55
C TYR A 314 7.89 1.64 -6.20
N TRP A 315 9.10 2.06 -5.82
CA TRP A 315 9.35 2.77 -4.57
C TRP A 315 10.29 3.96 -4.78
N GLN A 316 9.90 5.12 -4.23
CA GLN A 316 10.63 6.39 -4.34
C GLN A 316 10.57 7.21 -3.05
N LEU A 317 9.87 6.74 -1.99
CA LEU A 317 9.79 7.45 -0.72
C LEU A 317 11.05 7.23 0.13
N ASP A 318 11.48 8.26 0.84
CA ASP A 318 12.64 8.21 1.74
C ASP A 318 12.43 7.29 2.96
N THR A 319 11.18 6.99 3.32
CA THR A 319 10.79 6.21 4.50
C THR A 319 9.76 5.16 4.13
N TYR A 320 10.03 3.92 4.50
CA TYR A 320 9.08 2.82 4.50
C TYR A 320 8.38 2.71 5.85
N TYR A 321 7.07 2.51 5.86
CA TYR A 321 6.31 2.34 7.08
C TYR A 321 5.99 0.86 7.29
N LEU A 322 6.71 0.22 8.21
CA LEU A 322 6.56 -1.20 8.57
C LEU A 322 5.24 -1.41 9.35
N PRO A 323 4.24 -2.11 8.79
CA PRO A 323 3.01 -2.42 9.50
C PRO A 323 3.22 -3.54 10.52
N VAL A 324 2.86 -3.31 11.77
CA VAL A 324 2.78 -4.32 12.82
C VAL A 324 1.35 -4.37 13.32
N CYS A 325 0.67 -5.47 13.04
CA CYS A 325 -0.74 -5.65 13.33
C CYS A 325 -0.91 -6.72 14.42
N GLN A 326 -1.74 -6.44 15.41
CA GLN A 326 -1.99 -7.35 16.53
C GLN A 326 -3.49 -7.39 16.86
N PRO A 327 -4.03 -8.55 17.29
CA PRO A 327 -5.40 -8.62 17.78
C PRO A 327 -5.59 -7.63 18.93
N LEU A 328 -6.67 -6.86 18.91
CA LEU A 328 -7.11 -6.08 20.06
C LEU A 328 -7.41 -7.06 21.19
N SER A 329 -6.74 -6.90 22.33
CA SER A 329 -7.16 -7.64 23.53
C SER A 329 -8.58 -7.24 23.88
N ASP A 330 -9.48 -8.20 24.07
CA ASP A 330 -10.74 -7.95 24.77
C ASP A 330 -10.36 -7.30 26.10
N SER A 331 -10.79 -6.06 26.30
CA SER A 331 -10.70 -5.44 27.61
C SER A 331 -11.70 -6.18 28.49
N GLU A 332 -11.20 -7.01 29.40
CA GLU A 332 -12.00 -7.56 30.51
C GLU A 332 -12.69 -6.45 31.31
#